data_AF-A0A3S5EWF8-F1
#
_entry.id   AF-A0A3S5EWF8-F1
#
_cell.length_a   1.000
_cell.length_b   1.000
_cell.length_c   1.000
_cell.angle_alpha   90.00
_cell.angle_beta   90.00
_cell.angle_gamma   90.00
#
_symmetry.space_group_name_H-M   'P 1'
#
loop_
_entity.id
_entity.type
_entity.pdbx_description
1 polymer ?
#
loop_
_entity_poly.entity_id
_entity_poly.type
_entity_poly.pdbx_seq_one_letter_code
_entity_poly.pdbx_strand_id
1 'polypeptide(L)' 'MGIHQGDAIITLKSRQEIRYPVGYLPMGMRQLERLLSTFSTDGRLRAKLSGPEALSTVLAVLEPTEEERTDGSWTWGR' A
#
# COMPACT_ATOMS: atom_id res chain seq x y z
N MET A 1 -16.40 8.56 21.00
CA MET A 1 -16.42 7.08 20.99
C MET A 1 -15.99 6.63 19.60
N GLY A 2 -14.73 6.23 19.41
CA GLY A 2 -14.21 5.77 18.11
C GLY A 2 -14.06 4.24 18.13
N ILE A 3 -14.70 3.56 17.19
CA ILE A 3 -14.58 2.10 17.05
C ILE A 3 -13.19 1.81 16.46
N HIS A 4 -12.29 1.21 17.24
CA HIS A 4 -11.04 0.63 16.74
C HIS A 4 -11.37 -0.58 15.85
N GLN A 5 -11.58 -0.35 14.55
CA GLN A 5 -11.77 -1.42 13.57
C GLN A 5 -10.42 -2.03 13.17
N GLY A 6 -9.81 -2.79 14.08
CA GLY A 6 -8.63 -3.63 13.78
C GLY A 6 -7.32 -2.88 13.49
N ASP A 7 -6.20 -3.54 13.77
CA ASP A 7 -4.87 -3.08 13.39
C ASP A 7 -4.37 -3.92 12.20
N ALA A 8 -3.87 -3.26 11.16
CA ALA A 8 -3.03 -3.87 10.14
C ALA A 8 -1.64 -4.07 10.76
N ILE A 9 -1.26 -5.34 10.92
CA ILE A 9 0.04 -5.72 11.48
C ILE A 9 0.98 -6.00 10.31
N ILE A 10 1.91 -5.10 10.05
CA ILE A 10 2.98 -5.29 9.08
C ILE A 10 4.17 -5.90 9.81
N THR A 11 4.47 -7.17 9.55
CA THR A 11 5.61 -7.86 10.16
C THR A 11 6.79 -7.81 9.20
N LEU A 12 7.84 -7.07 9.59
CA LEU A 12 9.10 -7.05 8.85
C LEU A 12 9.90 -8.33 9.14
N LYS A 13 10.72 -8.78 8.17
CA LYS A 13 11.60 -9.97 8.34
C LYS A 13 12.53 -9.88 9.55
N SER A 14 12.78 -8.68 10.09
CA SER A 14 13.51 -8.43 11.33
C SER A 14 12.73 -8.73 12.62
N ARG A 15 11.52 -9.32 12.53
CA ARG A 15 10.55 -9.48 13.64
C ARG A 15 10.09 -8.15 14.25
N GLN A 16 10.23 -7.07 13.50
CA GLN A 16 9.71 -5.77 13.89
C GLN A 16 8.26 -5.69 13.39
N GLU A 17 7.32 -5.68 14.32
CA GLU A 17 5.90 -5.47 14.03
C GLU A 17 5.60 -3.98 14.01
N ILE A 18 5.07 -3.49 12.90
CA ILE A 18 4.48 -2.15 12.83
C ILE A 18 2.97 -2.32 12.80
N ARG A 19 2.28 -1.72 13.77
CA ARG A 19 0.82 -1.76 13.88
C ARG A 19 0.25 -0.45 13.36
N TYR A 20 -0.53 -0.52 12.31
CA TYR A 20 -1.26 0.60 11.75
C TYR A 20 -2.75 0.39 11.97
N PRO A 21 -3.47 1.29 12.65
CA PRO A 21 -4.92 1.13 12.76
C PRO A 21 -5.53 1.18 11.37
N VAL A 22 -6.31 0.16 11.00
CA VAL A 22 -6.81 -0.04 9.62
C VAL A 22 -7.63 1.16 9.14
N GLY A 23 -8.32 1.85 10.06
CA GLY A 23 -9.08 3.07 9.77
C GLY A 23 -8.26 4.26 9.27
N TYR A 24 -6.93 4.20 9.34
CA TYR A 24 -6.02 5.27 8.88
C TYR A 24 -5.25 4.95 7.61
N LEU A 25 -5.39 3.74 7.05
CA LEU A 25 -4.84 3.49 5.72
C LEU A 25 -5.83 4.08 4.73
N PRO A 26 -5.49 5.16 4.00
CA PRO A 26 -6.37 5.71 2.97
C PRO A 26 -6.57 4.74 1.79
N MET A 27 -6.02 3.52 1.86
CA MET A 27 -5.86 2.53 0.80
C MET A 27 -6.37 1.17 1.27
N GLY A 28 -7.01 0.42 0.36
CA GLY A 28 -7.50 -0.94 0.62
C GLY A 28 -6.37 -1.97 0.72
N MET A 29 -6.66 -3.14 1.31
CA MET A 29 -5.65 -4.20 1.50
C MET A 29 -5.05 -4.70 0.17
N ARG A 30 -5.85 -4.71 -0.91
CA ARG A 30 -5.39 -5.11 -2.25
C ARG A 30 -4.28 -4.20 -2.79
N GLN A 31 -4.40 -2.89 -2.54
CA GLN A 31 -3.40 -1.89 -2.92
C GLN A 31 -2.14 -2.03 -2.05
N LEU A 32 -2.30 -2.33 -0.76
CA LEU A 32 -1.18 -2.58 0.15
C LEU A 32 -0.40 -3.82 -0.25
N GLU A 33 -1.09 -4.92 -0.54
CA GLU A 33 -0.47 -6.15 -1.05
C GLU A 33 0.27 -5.91 -2.36
N ARG A 34 -0.28 -5.11 -3.28
CA ARG A 34 0.39 -4.76 -4.54
C ARG A 34 1.67 -3.97 -4.30
N LEU A 35 1.67 -2.99 -3.39
CA LEU A 35 2.87 -2.26 -3.02
C LEU A 35 3.93 -3.20 -2.43
N LEU A 36 3.54 -4.00 -1.44
CA LEU A 36 4.45 -4.93 -0.78
C LEU A 36 5.04 -5.94 -1.76
N SER A 37 4.21 -6.52 -2.63
CA SER A 37 4.63 -7.49 -3.63
C SER A 37 5.60 -6.88 -4.65
N THR A 38 5.26 -5.71 -5.20
CA THR A 38 6.07 -5.03 -6.22
C THR A 38 7.44 -4.66 -5.67
N PHE A 39 7.50 -3.96 -4.53
CA PHE A 39 8.76 -3.49 -3.97
C PHE A 39 9.58 -4.60 -3.29
N SER A 40 8.95 -5.70 -2.89
CA SER A 40 9.70 -6.87 -2.38
C SER A 40 10.36 -7.66 -3.50
N THR A 41 9.76 -7.67 -4.69
CA THR A 41 10.21 -8.50 -5.82
C THR A 41 11.11 -7.73 -6.79
N ASP A 42 10.78 -6.47 -7.07
CA ASP A 42 11.53 -5.64 -8.02
C ASP A 42 12.55 -4.75 -7.29
N GLY A 43 13.81 -5.19 -7.29
CA GLY A 43 14.92 -4.46 -6.69
C GLY A 43 15.22 -3.10 -7.34
N ARG A 44 14.87 -2.90 -8.61
CA ARG A 44 15.04 -1.63 -9.33
C ARG A 44 14.01 -0.62 -8.88
N LEU A 45 12.73 -1.02 -8.79
CA LEU A 45 11.68 -0.17 -8.24
C LEU A 45 11.93 0.12 -6.76
N ARG A 46 12.42 -0.85 -5.99
CA ARG A 46 12.82 -0.64 -4.59
C ARG A 46 13.94 0.40 -4.45
N ALA A 47 14.93 0.39 -5.33
CA ALA A 47 16.00 1.40 -5.31
C ALA A 47 15.47 2.83 -5.56
N LYS A 48 14.42 2.98 -6.38
CA LYS A 48 13.78 4.27 -6.64
C LYS A 48 13.07 4.86 -5.40
N LEU A 49 12.72 4.04 -4.42
CA LEU A 49 12.13 4.52 -3.15
C LEU A 49 13.08 5.41 -2.35
N SER A 50 14.39 5.30 -2.56
CA SER A 50 15.39 6.16 -1.91
C SER A 50 15.68 7.44 -2.69
N GLY A 51 15.06 7.62 -3.86
CA GLY A 51 15.30 8.75 -4.76
C GLY A 51 14.15 9.76 -4.79
N PRO A 52 14.33 10.88 -5.52
CA PRO A 52 13.28 11.89 -5.71
C PRO A 52 12.04 11.36 -6.45
N GLU A 53 12.21 10.26 -7.20
CA GLU A 53 11.13 9.59 -7.94
C GLU A 53 10.31 8.63 -7.06
N ALA A 54 10.62 8.51 -5.76
CA ALA A 54 9.96 7.57 -4.86
C ALA A 54 8.44 7.72 -4.87
N LEU A 55 7.95 8.95 -4.72
CA LEU A 55 6.52 9.24 -4.69
C LEU A 55 5.85 8.88 -6.03
N SER A 56 6.43 9.30 -7.16
CA SER A 56 5.90 8.97 -8.49
C SER A 56 5.87 7.46 -8.74
N THR A 57 6.91 6.75 -8.29
CA THR A 57 7.00 5.28 -8.41
C THR A 57 5.93 4.58 -7.60
N VAL A 58 5.68 5.01 -6.35
CA VAL A 58 4.61 4.48 -5.50
C VAL A 58 3.23 4.75 -6.11
N LEU A 59 3.00 5.97 -6.60
CA LEU A 59 1.75 6.35 -7.25
C LEU A 59 1.48 5.53 -8.51
N ALA A 60 2.51 5.26 -9.32
CA ALA A 60 2.39 4.41 -10.51
C ALA A 60 1.99 2.97 -10.16
N VAL A 61 2.54 2.39 -9.09
CA VAL A 61 2.15 1.05 -8.61
C VAL A 61 0.73 1.04 -8.03
N LEU A 62 0.33 2.14 -7.42
CA LEU A 62 -1.01 2.32 -6.88
C LEU A 62 -2.06 2.61 -7.94
N GLU A 63 -1.71 2.90 -9.20
CA GLU A 63 -2.73 3.16 -10.22
C GLU A 63 -3.76 2.02 -10.27
N PRO A 64 -5.06 2.36 -10.36
CA PRO A 64 -6.12 1.37 -10.31
C PRO A 64 -6.05 0.48 -11.55
N THR A 65 -6.10 -0.82 -11.32
CA THR A 65 -6.33 -1.82 -12.37
C THR A 65 -7.74 -1.67 -12.95
N GLU A 66 -7.96 -2.22 -14.14
CA GLU A 66 -9.26 -2.16 -14.81
C GLU A 66 -10.36 -2.87 -13.97
N GLU A 67 -9.99 -3.94 -13.26
CA GLU A 67 -10.89 -4.58 -12.30
C GLU A 67 -11.25 -3.66 -11.12
N GLU A 68 -10.29 -2.92 -10.55
CA GLU A 68 -10.55 -2.00 -9.43
C GLU A 68 -11.35 -0.76 -9.83
N ARG A 69 -11.27 -0.36 -11.11
CA ARG A 69 -12.10 0.72 -11.67
C ARG A 69 -13.56 0.28 -11.83
N THR A 70 -13.80 -1.01 -12.04
CA THR A 70 -15.13 -1.56 -12.32
C THR A 70 -15.82 -2.12 -11.09
N ASP A 71 -15.06 -2.63 -10.11
CA ASP A 71 -15.59 -3.19 -8.86
C ASP A 71 -15.86 -2.14 -7.76
N GLY A 72 -15.48 -0.88 -7.99
CA GLY A 72 -15.70 0.23 -7.05
C GLY A 72 -14.78 0.22 -5.82
N SER A 73 -13.81 -0.69 -5.75
CA SER A 73 -12.82 -0.79 -4.66
C SER A 73 -11.76 0.31 -4.72
N TRP A 74 -11.73 1.09 -5.79
CA TRP A 74 -10.87 2.25 -5.91
C TRP A 74 -11.39 3.42 -5.06
N THR A 75 -10.85 3.55 -3.85
CA THR A 75 -11.21 4.63 -2.91
C THR A 75 -10.48 5.94 -3.19
N TRP A 76 -9.45 5.92 -4.03
CA TRP A 76 -8.66 7.11 -4.39
C TRP A 76 -9.32 7.82 -5.59
N GLY A 77 -10.62 8.11 -5.45
CA GLY A 77 -11.45 8.63 -6.52
C GLY A 77 -11.62 10.15 -6.51
N ARG A 78 -10.83 10.81 -7.37
CA ARG A 78 -10.96 12.13 -8.03
C ARG A 78 -11.13 13.41 -7.19
#